data_AF-A0A969E464-F1
#
_entry.id   AF-A0A969E464-F1
#
_cell.length_a   1.000
_cell.length_b   1.000
_cell.length_c   1.000
_cell.angle_alpha   90.00
_cell.angle_beta   90.00
_cell.angle_gamma   90.00
#
_symmetry.space_group_name_H-M   'P 1'
#
loop_
_entity.id
_entity.type
_entity.pdbx_description
1 polymer ?
#
loop_
_entity_poly.entity_id
_entity_poly.type
_entity_poly.pdbx_seq_one_letter_code
_entity_poly.pdbx_strand_id
1 'polypeptide(L)' 'MTFEEIKALIQLINKSELSEFRLEEKDYKILIRTAKYHNGKQQSIVQAAPAPYAQPSPAPITLLQPAPVPTPVA' A
#
# COMPACT_ATOMS: atom_id res chain seq x y z
N MET A 1 13.34 25.32 -27.53
CA MET A 1 14.63 25.60 -26.86
C MET A 1 15.79 25.12 -27.73
N THR A 2 16.92 25.82 -27.68
CA THR A 2 18.18 25.45 -28.33
C THR A 2 19.13 24.69 -27.38
N PHE A 3 20.19 24.07 -27.91
CA PHE A 3 21.16 23.32 -27.10
C PHE A 3 21.90 24.19 -26.07
N GLU A 4 22.22 25.44 -26.41
CA GLU A 4 22.87 26.38 -25.47
C GLU A 4 21.97 26.71 -24.29
N GLU A 5 20.68 26.97 -24.55
CA GLU A 5 19.71 27.26 -23.49
C GLU A 5 19.53 26.07 -22.54
N ILE A 6 19.50 24.84 -23.08
CA ILE A 6 19.41 23.61 -22.26
C ILE A 6 20.65 23.47 -21.37
N LYS A 7 21.84 23.76 -21.89
CA LYS A 7 23.10 23.70 -21.12
C LYS A 7 23.11 24.74 -20.00
N ALA A 8 22.65 25.96 -20.27
CA ALA A 8 22.51 27.01 -19.26
C ALA A 8 21.50 26.62 -18.17
N LEU A 9 20.35 26.03 -18.56
CA LEU A 9 19.34 25.53 -17.64
C LEU A 9 19.89 24.44 -16.71
N ILE A 10 20.63 23.46 -17.25
CA ILE A 10 21.24 22.39 -16.44
C ILE A 10 22.24 22.97 -15.43
N GLN A 11 23.04 23.95 -15.83
CA GLN A 11 23.96 24.63 -14.91
C GLN A 11 23.23 25.40 -13.82
N LEU A 12 22.12 26.06 -14.15
CA LEU A 12 21.30 26.77 -13.18
C LEU A 12 20.66 25.78 -12.20
N ILE A 13 20.06 24.70 -12.69
CA ILE A 13 19.44 23.67 -11.85
C ILE A 13 20.47 22.99 -10.93
N ASN A 14 21.71 22.80 -11.37
CA ASN A 14 22.76 22.26 -10.50
C ASN A 14 23.22 23.25 -9.41
N LYS A 15 23.15 24.55 -9.68
CA LYS A 15 23.45 25.60 -8.70
C LYS A 15 22.28 25.87 -7.77
N SER A 16 21.06 25.63 -8.23
CA SER A 16 19.84 25.75 -7.43
C SER A 16 19.59 24.45 -6.67
N GLU A 17 19.08 24.52 -5.45
CA GLU A 17 18.71 23.34 -4.67
C GLU A 17 17.34 22.76 -5.10
N LEU A 18 17.06 22.75 -6.41
CA LEU A 18 15.79 22.27 -6.94
C LEU A 18 15.79 20.74 -7.01
N SER A 19 14.71 20.12 -6.55
CA SER A 19 14.52 18.66 -6.65
C SER A 19 13.93 18.21 -7.98
N GLU A 20 12.99 18.96 -8.55
CA GLU A 20 12.38 18.69 -9.87
C GLU A 20 12.13 20.01 -10.62
N PHE A 21 12.43 20.02 -11.92
CA PHE A 21 12.01 21.04 -12.87
C PHE A 21 11.19 20.39 -13.96
N ARG A 22 10.00 20.95 -14.24
CA ARG A 22 9.09 20.45 -15.26
C ARG A 22 8.59 21.62 -16.11
N LEU A 23 8.77 21.50 -17.42
CA LEU A 23 8.26 22.44 -18.40
C LEU A 23 7.48 21.66 -19.45
N GLU A 24 6.21 22.02 -19.64
CA GLU A 24 5.36 21.47 -20.70
C GLU A 24 4.99 22.61 -21.65
N GLU A 25 5.48 22.51 -22.88
CA GLU A 25 5.06 23.31 -24.02
C GLU A 25 4.26 22.43 -24.99
N LYS A 26 3.50 23.04 -25.90
CA LYS A 26 2.63 22.31 -26.84
C LYS A 26 3.37 21.25 -27.66
N ASP A 27 4.64 21.50 -27.97
CA ASP A 27 5.43 20.64 -28.85
C ASP A 27 6.45 19.76 -28.10
N TYR A 28 6.75 20.07 -26.84
CA TYR A 28 7.78 19.35 -26.08
C TYR A 28 7.59 19.45 -24.57
N LYS A 29 8.07 18.42 -23.87
CA LYS A 29 8.07 18.33 -22.42
C LYS A 29 9.49 18.09 -21.91
N ILE A 30 9.94 18.93 -20.99
CA ILE A 30 11.22 18.82 -20.30
C ILE A 30 10.95 18.44 -18.85
N LEU A 31 11.55 17.34 -18.41
CA LEU A 31 11.54 16.89 -17.02
C LEU A 31 12.99 16.70 -16.57
N ILE A 32 13.41 17.46 -15.56
CA ILE A 32 14.74 17.38 -14.97
C ILE A 32 14.58 17.06 -13.49
N ARG A 33 15.13 15.92 -13.06
CA ARG A 33 15.14 15.48 -11.66
C ARG A 33 16.57 15.48 -11.17
N THR A 34 16.81 16.13 -10.05
CA THR A 34 18.15 16.19 -9.45
C THR A 34 18.33 15.06 -8.44
N ALA A 35 19.53 14.93 -7.89
CA ALA A 35 19.82 13.95 -6.83
C ALA A 35 18.98 14.14 -5.57
N LYS A 36 18.41 15.34 -5.36
CA LYS A 36 17.49 15.64 -4.26
C LYS A 36 16.07 15.14 -4.55
N TYR A 37 15.78 14.70 -5.76
CA TYR A 37 14.46 14.16 -6.11
C TYR A 37 14.19 12.85 -5.37
N HIS A 38 13.20 12.90 -4.49
CA HIS A 38 12.70 11.79 -3.72
C HIS A 38 11.27 11.53 -4.18
N ASN A 39 11.10 10.55 -5.06
CA ASN A 39 9.78 10.02 -5.37
C ASN A 39 9.32 9.32 -4.09
N GLY A 40 8.35 9.89 -3.37
CA GLY A 40 7.93 9.54 -1.99
C GLY A 40 7.53 8.09 -1.69
N LYS A 41 7.92 7.14 -2.52
CA LYS A 41 8.04 5.71 -2.20
C LYS A 41 9.26 5.45 -1.31
N GLN A 42 9.43 6.21 -0.23
CA GLN A 42 9.97 5.56 0.95
C GLN A 42 8.92 4.51 1.28
N GLN A 43 9.26 3.25 1.07
CA GLN A 43 8.42 2.14 1.49
C GLN A 43 8.21 2.35 2.99
N SER A 44 7.06 2.91 3.37
CA SER A 44 6.62 2.88 4.75
C SER A 44 6.38 1.40 5.00
N ILE A 45 7.37 0.74 5.58
CA ILE A 45 7.25 -0.62 6.05
C ILE A 45 6.32 -0.51 7.25
N VAL A 46 5.02 -0.47 6.97
CA VAL A 46 4.00 -0.55 8.01
C VAL A 46 4.12 -1.97 8.54
N GLN A 47 4.79 -2.13 9.69
CA GLN A 47 4.82 -3.39 10.43
C GLN A 47 3.36 -3.79 10.66
N ALA A 48 2.92 -4.85 9.98
CA ALA A 48 1.59 -5.40 10.17
C ALA A 48 1.47 -5.87 11.62
N ALA A 49 0.47 -5.37 12.34
CA ALA A 49 0.17 -5.83 13.68
C ALA A 49 -0.21 -7.33 13.65
N PRO A 50 0.13 -8.12 14.68
CA PRO A 50 -0.24 -9.52 14.75
C PRO A 50 -1.75 -9.72 14.60
N ALA A 51 -2.15 -10.60 13.68
CA ALA A 51 -3.56 -10.94 13.49
C ALA A 51 -4.09 -11.71 14.72
N PRO A 52 -5.28 -11.38 15.24
CA PRO A 52 -5.87 -12.10 16.35
C PRO A 52 -6.18 -13.54 15.95
N TYR A 53 -5.70 -14.49 16.76
CA TYR A 53 -5.96 -15.91 16.60
C TYR A 53 -7.42 -16.21 16.97
N ALA A 54 -8.16 -16.79 16.04
CA ALA A 54 -9.52 -17.25 16.30
C ALA A 54 -9.50 -18.42 17.30
N GLN A 55 -10.21 -18.26 18.42
CA GLN A 55 -10.41 -19.34 19.39
C GLN A 55 -11.42 -20.34 18.83
N PRO A 56 -11.17 -21.66 18.95
CA PRO A 56 -12.11 -22.67 18.50
C PRO A 56 -13.42 -22.58 19.31
N SER A 57 -14.55 -22.56 18.59
CA SER A 57 -15.88 -22.52 19.18
C SER A 57 -16.23 -23.89 19.79
N PRO A 58 -16.90 -23.94 20.97
CA PRO A 58 -17.28 -25.20 21.60
C PRO A 58 -18.25 -25.99 20.72
N ALA A 59 -18.02 -27.31 20.65
CA ALA A 59 -18.84 -28.24 19.89
C ALA A 59 -20.23 -28.42 20.52
N PRO A 60 -21.29 -28.56 19.71
CA PRO A 60 -22.64 -28.76 20.22
C PRO A 60 -22.76 -30.13 20.92
N ILE A 61 -23.38 -30.11 22.10
CA ILE A 61 -23.64 -31.29 22.92
C ILE A 61 -24.95 -31.93 22.44
N THR A 62 -24.89 -33.17 21.97
CA THR A 62 -26.09 -33.94 21.59
C THR A 62 -26.82 -34.40 22.86
N LEU A 63 -28.08 -33.98 23.01
CA LEU A 63 -28.97 -34.49 24.05
C LEU A 63 -29.45 -35.90 23.69
N LEU A 64 -29.20 -36.85 24.59
CA LEU A 64 -29.72 -38.22 24.48
C LEU A 64 -31.24 -38.20 24.69
N GLN A 65 -31.98 -38.80 23.76
CA GLN A 65 -33.43 -38.99 23.89
C GLN A 65 -33.74 -40.00 25.00
N PRO A 66 -34.80 -39.77 25.80
CA PRO A 66 -35.27 -40.74 26.78
C PRO A 66 -35.85 -41.98 26.11
N ALA A 67 -35.54 -43.14 26.68
CA ALA A 67 -36.02 -44.44 26.21
C ALA A 67 -37.53 -44.61 26.44
N PRO A 68 -38.26 -45.33 25.56
CA PRO A 68 -39.69 -45.54 25.71
C PRO A 68 -40.02 -46.45 26.90
N VAL A 69 -41.07 -46.08 27.63
CA VAL A 69 -41.61 -46.80 28.78
C VAL A 69 -42.52 -47.93 28.28
N PRO A 70 -42.40 -49.17 28.77
CA PRO A 70 -43.28 -50.26 28.33
C PRO A 70 -44.69 -50.08 28.90
N THR A 71 -45.69 -50.22 28.04
CA THR A 71 -47.11 -50.24 28.40
C THR A 71 -47.50 -51.61 28.99
N PRO A 72 -48.26 -51.66 30.09
CA PRO A 72 -48.83 -52.91 30.58
C PRO A 72 -50.02 -53.34 29.72
N VAL A 73 -50.05 -54.62 29.39
CA VAL A 73 -51.14 -55.30 28.68
C VAL A 73 -52.30 -55.62 29.64
N ALA A 74 -53.53 -55.44 29.18
CA ALA A 74 -54.76 -55.96 29.78
C ALA A 74 -55.68 -56.45 28.66
#